data_AF-A0AAV0TJK2-F1
#
_entry.id   AF-A0AAV0TJK2-F1
#
_cell.length_a   1.000
_cell.length_b   1.000
_cell.length_c   1.000
_cell.angle_alpha   90.00
_cell.angle_beta   90.00
_cell.angle_gamma   90.00
#
_symmetry.space_group_name_H-M   'P 1'
#
loop_
_entity.id
_entity.type
_entity.pdbx_description
1 polymer ?
#
loop_
_entity_poly.entity_id
_entity_poly.type
_entity_poly.pdbx_seq_one_letter_code
_entity_poly.pdbx_strand_id
1 'polypeptide(L)'
;MIQHPTPLSRASIPSDAALTDTHKSYVSSPRRRLTQWYINMALINFVEFAAESSRGMVLATLFLYTKSLGGDLAFMGLLTSLFSVGRLLSSTVFGWMCDHYSFRSVYLVSSGICLLGNILYLMADIYVTNSLLVLAVSRFTVGFGAGNRSVCRANAAAMTTVNQRLRYLTILATVVFLSYALTPGPGGLVAKVDIVFCGIHFNKFTSPGMILVVFNLLTIIAMLTAYDSSVDIHDGPLESPNTTATTNTLSDLTSMPERIVNIGALVFIFPELHCSWHSVGSDPNSVAAVVHASNFQFYLGLLGLVTYFSIECFRKNITDVNWVQLGFVFLLSGNVLLVVMPAPVTFVRLILAELLVWSIGCPITTAVVVAAFSKLLDGRPQGTLMGFLGSAGSVSRIILPLLPAAFPTLTPVFLINITLCALSVALLYWYSGVVYKTKMTMLADVENELQITSPPNDLRSPLGSHGVDYDDK
;
A
#
# COMPACT_ATOMS: atom_id res chain seq x y z
N MET A 1 26.72 71.68 -6.54
CA MET A 1 27.09 70.85 -7.70
C MET A 1 27.04 69.40 -7.27
N ILE A 2 25.91 68.72 -7.53
CA ILE A 2 25.70 67.31 -7.19
C ILE A 2 25.41 66.64 -8.54
N GLN A 3 26.33 65.79 -9.00
CA GLN A 3 26.16 65.02 -10.24
C GLN A 3 25.71 63.60 -9.90
N HIS A 4 24.55 63.23 -10.46
CA HIS A 4 24.00 61.88 -10.45
C HIS A 4 24.87 60.90 -11.27
N PRO A 5 25.00 59.63 -10.87
CA PRO A 5 25.40 58.56 -11.76
C PRO A 5 24.18 57.94 -12.47
N THR A 6 24.32 57.79 -13.78
CA THR A 6 23.47 57.09 -14.75
C THR A 6 23.27 55.59 -14.43
N PRO A 7 22.11 54.99 -14.75
CA PRO A 7 21.87 53.56 -14.56
C PRO A 7 22.57 52.73 -15.64
N LEU A 8 23.39 51.76 -15.22
CA LEU A 8 24.00 50.77 -16.10
C LEU A 8 22.99 49.70 -16.54
N SER A 9 23.16 49.28 -17.79
CA SER A 9 22.25 48.48 -18.59
C SER A 9 21.88 47.12 -17.99
N ARG A 10 20.61 46.75 -18.17
CA ARG A 10 20.01 45.43 -18.05
C ARG A 10 20.90 44.37 -18.72
N ALA A 11 21.66 43.61 -17.93
CA ALA A 11 22.24 42.36 -18.39
C ALA A 11 21.11 41.34 -18.49
N SER A 12 20.86 40.83 -19.70
CA SER A 12 19.98 39.72 -19.99
C SER A 12 20.47 38.47 -19.28
N ILE A 13 19.80 38.10 -18.19
CA ILE A 13 19.93 36.78 -17.57
C ILE A 13 19.33 35.76 -18.55
N PRO A 14 20.04 34.68 -18.93
CA PRO A 14 19.49 33.64 -19.78
C PRO A 14 18.33 32.95 -19.06
N SER A 15 17.16 32.94 -19.68
CA SER A 15 15.95 32.26 -19.22
C SER A 15 16.02 30.75 -19.48
N ASP A 16 17.02 30.08 -18.92
CA ASP A 16 17.19 28.61 -19.00
C ASP A 16 17.64 28.03 -17.64
N ALA A 17 17.07 28.56 -16.55
CA ALA A 17 17.03 27.82 -15.29
C ALA A 17 15.71 27.06 -15.28
N ALA A 18 15.78 25.79 -15.69
CA ALA A 18 14.69 24.84 -15.66
C ALA A 18 14.05 24.79 -14.26
N LEU A 19 12.91 25.48 -14.11
CA LEU A 19 11.87 25.07 -13.20
C LEU A 19 11.52 23.64 -13.62
N THR A 20 11.78 22.67 -12.75
CA THR A 20 11.36 21.28 -12.90
C THR A 20 9.84 21.26 -12.95
N ASP A 21 9.31 21.41 -14.16
CA ASP A 21 7.89 21.47 -14.45
C ASP A 21 7.33 20.07 -14.20
N THR A 22 6.81 19.86 -12.98
CA THR A 22 6.09 18.62 -12.61
C THR A 22 4.76 18.49 -13.35
N HIS A 23 4.39 19.51 -14.13
CA HIS A 23 3.22 19.51 -14.98
C HIS A 23 3.45 18.66 -16.24
N LYS A 24 2.64 17.62 -16.36
CA LYS A 24 2.61 16.75 -17.53
C LYS A 24 2.30 17.57 -18.79
N SER A 25 3.25 17.66 -19.72
CA SER A 25 3.03 18.25 -21.05
C SER A 25 1.84 17.55 -21.73
N TYR A 26 0.89 18.31 -22.26
CA TYR A 26 -0.32 17.79 -22.92
C TYR A 26 -0.06 17.07 -24.25
N VAL A 27 1.21 16.87 -24.62
CA VAL A 27 1.61 16.10 -25.80
C VAL A 27 1.46 14.62 -25.47
N SER A 28 0.72 13.89 -26.29
CA SER A 28 0.58 12.44 -26.14
C SER A 28 1.94 11.76 -26.32
N SER A 29 2.29 10.88 -25.38
CA SER A 29 3.49 10.06 -25.50
C SER A 29 3.39 9.14 -26.73
N PRO A 30 4.52 8.83 -27.40
CA PRO A 30 4.52 7.86 -28.48
C PRO A 30 3.88 6.55 -28.03
N ARG A 31 3.02 5.93 -28.86
CA ARG A 31 2.28 4.71 -28.51
C ARG A 31 3.15 3.62 -27.89
N ARG A 32 4.39 3.46 -28.38
CA ARG A 32 5.37 2.51 -27.85
C ARG A 32 5.75 2.77 -26.39
N ARG A 33 5.99 4.03 -25.99
CA ARG A 33 6.33 4.39 -24.60
C ARG A 33 5.13 4.22 -23.69
N LEU A 34 3.93 4.57 -24.15
CA LEU A 34 2.69 4.31 -23.41
C LEU A 34 2.45 2.81 -23.18
N THR A 35 2.65 1.97 -24.19
CA THR A 35 2.57 0.51 -24.03
C THR A 35 3.60 0.00 -23.03
N GLN A 36 4.84 0.49 -23.10
CA GLN A 36 5.89 0.12 -22.15
C GLN A 36 5.55 0.55 -20.71
N TRP A 37 4.91 1.71 -20.52
CA TRP A 37 4.40 2.16 -19.23
C TRP A 37 3.37 1.18 -18.65
N TYR A 38 2.42 0.72 -19.48
CA TYR A 38 1.46 -0.30 -19.05
C TYR A 38 2.12 -1.64 -18.76
N ILE A 39 3.15 -2.03 -19.52
CA ILE A 39 3.93 -3.25 -19.26
C ILE A 39 4.61 -3.14 -17.90
N ASN A 40 5.36 -2.07 -17.63
CA ASN A 40 5.99 -1.84 -16.34
C ASN A 40 4.97 -1.89 -15.19
N MET A 41 3.80 -1.26 -15.38
CA MET A 41 2.74 -1.28 -14.37
C MET A 41 2.17 -2.68 -14.14
N ALA A 42 1.98 -3.46 -15.20
CA ALA A 42 1.57 -4.86 -15.09
C ALA A 42 2.63 -5.72 -14.38
N LEU A 43 3.92 -5.48 -14.65
CA LEU A 43 5.03 -6.17 -13.99
C LEU A 43 5.08 -5.84 -12.49
N ILE A 44 4.90 -4.57 -12.10
CA ILE A 44 4.82 -4.18 -10.68
C ILE A 44 3.68 -4.92 -9.98
N ASN A 45 2.51 -4.99 -10.60
CA ASN A 45 1.37 -5.74 -10.06
C ASN A 45 1.65 -7.24 -9.99
N PHE A 46 2.33 -7.83 -10.97
CA PHE A 46 2.67 -9.24 -10.97
C PHE A 46 3.68 -9.60 -9.86
N VAL A 47 4.67 -8.75 -9.60
CA VAL A 47 5.62 -8.94 -8.50
C VAL A 47 4.90 -8.92 -7.15
N GLU A 48 4.03 -7.94 -6.95
CA GLU A 48 3.22 -7.82 -5.75
C GLU A 48 2.33 -9.05 -5.56
N PHE A 49 1.67 -9.50 -6.65
CA PHE A 49 0.85 -10.71 -6.66
C PHE A 49 1.67 -11.93 -6.25
N ALA A 50 2.83 -12.16 -6.88
CA ALA A 50 3.69 -13.30 -6.58
C ALA A 50 4.16 -13.32 -5.11
N ALA A 51 4.53 -12.15 -4.57
CA ALA A 51 4.98 -12.01 -3.19
C ALA A 51 3.85 -12.30 -2.19
N GLU A 52 2.66 -11.72 -2.37
CA GLU A 52 1.54 -11.88 -1.42
C GLU A 52 0.80 -13.22 -1.59
N SER A 53 0.84 -13.84 -2.78
CA SER A 53 0.41 -15.23 -2.98
C SER A 53 1.15 -16.21 -2.08
N SER A 54 2.40 -15.92 -1.69
CA SER A 54 3.15 -16.77 -0.76
C SER A 54 2.46 -16.88 0.59
N ARG A 55 1.89 -15.78 1.09
CA ARG A 55 1.12 -15.77 2.33
C ARG A 55 -0.20 -16.51 2.15
N GLY A 56 -0.91 -16.27 1.05
CA GLY A 56 -2.20 -16.89 0.76
C GLY A 56 -2.14 -18.42 0.62
N MET A 57 -1.25 -18.95 -0.22
CA MET A 57 -1.20 -20.42 -0.48
C MET A 57 -0.71 -21.18 0.74
N VAL A 58 0.34 -20.65 1.36
CA VAL A 58 1.01 -21.32 2.46
C VAL A 58 0.09 -21.37 3.66
N LEU A 59 -0.56 -20.27 4.03
CA LEU A 59 -1.35 -20.21 5.27
C LEU A 59 -2.49 -21.23 5.29
N ALA A 60 -3.10 -21.53 4.13
CA ALA A 60 -4.13 -22.55 3.99
C ALA A 60 -3.63 -24.00 4.24
N THR A 61 -2.35 -24.27 3.98
CA THR A 61 -1.74 -25.61 4.11
C THR A 61 -0.77 -25.74 5.29
N LEU A 62 -0.37 -24.61 5.87
CA LEU A 62 0.69 -24.50 6.88
C LEU A 62 0.39 -25.31 8.13
N PHE A 63 -0.87 -25.33 8.59
CA PHE A 63 -1.27 -26.11 9.75
C PHE A 63 -1.02 -27.61 9.53
N LEU A 64 -1.52 -28.14 8.41
CA LEU A 64 -1.38 -29.56 8.10
C LEU A 64 0.08 -29.94 7.84
N TYR A 65 0.85 -29.06 7.18
CA TYR A 65 2.26 -29.30 6.94
C TYR A 65 3.07 -29.31 8.24
N THR A 66 2.81 -28.36 9.14
CA THR A 66 3.44 -28.31 10.47
C THR A 66 3.13 -29.57 11.29
N LYS A 67 1.86 -29.99 11.31
CA LYS A 67 1.42 -31.21 12.01
C LYS A 67 2.07 -32.47 11.43
N SER A 68 2.29 -32.53 10.12
CA SER A 68 2.95 -33.67 9.47
C SER A 68 4.42 -33.82 9.87
N LEU A 69 5.09 -32.71 10.23
CA LEU A 69 6.47 -32.67 10.72
C LEU A 69 6.56 -32.81 12.25
N GLY A 70 5.45 -33.08 12.94
CA GLY A 70 5.40 -33.23 14.41
C GLY A 70 5.28 -31.92 15.19
N GLY A 71 5.01 -30.79 14.53
CA GLY A 71 4.79 -29.50 15.18
C GLY A 71 3.36 -29.31 15.71
N ASP A 72 3.21 -28.35 16.62
CA ASP A 72 1.94 -27.99 17.26
C ASP A 72 1.35 -26.68 16.71
N LEU A 73 0.21 -26.25 17.28
CA LEU A 73 -0.45 -25.00 16.89
C LEU A 73 0.40 -23.77 17.23
N ALA A 74 1.18 -23.81 18.32
CA ALA A 74 2.06 -22.72 18.71
C ALA A 74 3.19 -22.53 17.68
N PHE A 75 3.75 -23.61 17.16
CA PHE A 75 4.75 -23.57 16.11
C PHE A 75 4.18 -23.02 14.79
N MET A 76 2.94 -23.36 14.43
CA MET A 76 2.26 -22.72 13.28
C MET A 76 2.11 -21.20 13.46
N GLY A 77 1.77 -20.75 14.67
CA GLY A 77 1.74 -19.33 15.03
C GLY A 77 3.12 -18.68 14.84
N LEU A 78 4.18 -19.31 15.34
CA LEU A 78 5.57 -18.87 15.17
C LEU A 78 5.96 -18.75 13.69
N LEU A 79 5.61 -19.74 12.85
CA LEU A 79 5.89 -19.70 11.41
C LEU A 79 5.21 -18.51 10.72
N THR A 80 3.99 -18.19 11.13
CA THR A 80 3.23 -17.03 10.61
C THR A 80 3.86 -15.70 11.05
N SER A 81 4.32 -15.64 12.31
CA SER A 81 5.05 -14.48 12.83
C SER A 81 6.41 -14.31 12.15
N LEU A 82 7.18 -15.38 11.93
CA LEU A 82 8.50 -15.33 11.27
C LEU A 82 8.44 -14.74 9.86
N PHE A 83 7.41 -15.10 9.08
CA PHE A 83 7.16 -14.47 7.79
C PHE A 83 7.00 -12.94 7.94
N SER A 84 6.21 -12.51 8.93
CA SER A 84 5.97 -11.08 9.18
C SER A 84 7.20 -10.35 9.73
N VAL A 85 8.04 -11.03 10.52
CA VAL A 85 9.34 -10.49 10.99
C VAL A 85 10.28 -10.27 9.81
N GLY A 86 10.44 -11.25 8.93
CA GLY A 86 11.27 -11.10 7.73
C GLY A 86 10.82 -9.91 6.88
N ARG A 87 9.50 -9.77 6.70
CA ARG A 87 8.90 -8.67 5.94
C ARG A 87 9.08 -7.30 6.60
N LEU A 88 8.98 -7.23 7.92
CA LEU A 88 9.22 -6.00 8.68
C LEU A 88 10.65 -5.50 8.46
N LEU A 89 11.64 -6.38 8.59
CA LEU A 89 13.05 -6.03 8.43
C LEU A 89 13.37 -5.60 6.99
N SER A 90 12.88 -6.36 6.02
CA SER A 90 13.15 -6.10 4.61
C SER A 90 12.39 -4.90 4.03
N SER A 91 11.20 -4.57 4.52
CA SER A 91 10.38 -3.46 3.98
C SER A 91 11.10 -2.11 4.06
N THR A 92 11.80 -1.84 5.17
CA THR A 92 12.63 -0.64 5.32
C THR A 92 13.90 -0.72 4.48
N VAL A 93 14.60 -1.86 4.50
CA VAL A 93 15.85 -2.07 3.74
C VAL A 93 15.60 -1.90 2.24
N PHE A 94 14.57 -2.55 1.70
CA PHE A 94 14.22 -2.43 0.28
C PHE A 94 13.65 -1.06 -0.08
N GLY A 95 12.94 -0.41 0.86
CA GLY A 95 12.51 0.99 0.71
C GLY A 95 13.70 1.94 0.57
N TRP A 96 14.72 1.79 1.42
CA TRP A 96 15.96 2.55 1.30
C TRP A 96 16.71 2.21 0.01
N MET A 97 16.79 0.92 -0.35
CA MET A 97 17.45 0.50 -1.58
C MET A 97 16.78 1.05 -2.83
N CYS A 98 15.47 1.22 -2.90
CA CYS A 98 14.84 1.77 -4.10
C CYS A 98 14.98 3.30 -4.23
N ASP A 99 15.29 4.01 -3.14
CA ASP A 99 15.64 5.43 -3.20
C ASP A 99 17.08 5.65 -3.69
N HIS A 100 18.00 4.70 -3.44
CA HIS A 100 19.42 4.82 -3.80
C HIS A 100 19.86 4.00 -5.03
N TYR A 101 19.12 2.95 -5.36
CA TYR A 101 19.37 2.06 -6.50
C TYR A 101 18.12 2.00 -7.40
N SER A 102 18.23 1.32 -8.55
CA SER A 102 17.09 1.17 -9.46
C SER A 102 16.04 0.19 -8.93
N PHE A 103 14.75 0.50 -9.15
CA PHE A 103 13.61 -0.38 -8.82
C PHE A 103 13.80 -1.81 -9.35
N ARG A 104 14.29 -1.95 -10.59
CA ARG A 104 14.61 -3.24 -11.22
C ARG A 104 15.54 -4.09 -10.37
N SER A 105 16.61 -3.50 -9.85
CA SER A 105 17.61 -4.22 -9.05
C SER A 105 16.99 -4.74 -7.75
N VAL A 106 16.16 -3.94 -7.10
CA VAL A 106 15.46 -4.32 -5.87
C VAL A 106 14.46 -5.45 -6.11
N TYR A 107 13.74 -5.44 -7.24
CA TYR A 107 12.87 -6.56 -7.61
C TYR A 107 13.64 -7.86 -7.86
N LEU A 108 14.78 -7.81 -8.55
CA LEU A 108 15.59 -9.01 -8.79
C LEU A 108 16.15 -9.60 -7.48
N VAL A 109 16.66 -8.76 -6.58
CA VAL A 109 17.16 -9.21 -5.27
C VAL A 109 16.04 -9.81 -4.42
N SER A 110 14.91 -9.11 -4.30
CA SER A 110 13.78 -9.59 -3.50
C SER A 110 13.16 -10.88 -4.04
N SER A 111 12.95 -10.99 -5.36
CA SER A 111 12.47 -12.22 -6.00
C SER A 111 13.48 -13.37 -5.89
N GLY A 112 14.78 -13.09 -5.93
CA GLY A 112 15.83 -14.10 -5.69
C GLY A 112 15.79 -14.66 -4.27
N ILE A 113 15.59 -13.79 -3.27
CA ILE A 113 15.43 -14.21 -1.86
C ILE A 113 14.13 -15.03 -1.69
N CYS A 114 13.03 -14.60 -2.29
CA CYS A 114 11.77 -15.36 -2.30
C CYS A 114 11.94 -16.74 -2.96
N LEU A 115 12.65 -16.81 -4.08
CA LEU A 115 12.94 -18.07 -4.78
C LEU A 115 13.71 -19.03 -3.86
N LEU A 116 14.79 -18.57 -3.24
CA LEU A 116 15.56 -19.36 -2.27
C LEU A 116 14.69 -19.84 -1.11
N GLY A 117 13.90 -18.94 -0.52
CA GLY A 117 12.99 -19.29 0.57
C GLY A 117 11.95 -20.33 0.18
N ASN A 118 11.43 -20.30 -1.05
CA ASN A 118 10.48 -21.29 -1.54
C ASN A 118 11.15 -22.63 -1.89
N ILE A 119 12.41 -22.63 -2.34
CA ILE A 119 13.19 -23.87 -2.47
C ILE A 119 13.40 -24.51 -1.09
N LEU A 120 13.77 -23.73 -0.08
CA LEU A 120 13.90 -24.22 1.30
C LEU A 120 12.58 -24.79 1.84
N TYR A 121 11.43 -24.23 1.43
CA TYR A 121 10.12 -24.77 1.83
C TYR A 121 9.89 -26.19 1.33
N LEU A 122 10.30 -26.46 0.10
CA LEU A 122 10.19 -27.77 -0.54
C LEU A 122 11.15 -28.78 0.11
N MET A 123 12.34 -28.30 0.51
CA MET A 123 13.34 -29.13 1.20
C MET A 123 12.91 -29.52 2.61
N ALA A 124 12.01 -28.77 3.26
CA ALA A 124 11.53 -29.06 4.61
C ALA A 124 10.67 -30.34 4.71
N ASP A 125 10.28 -30.91 3.58
CA ASP A 125 9.37 -32.04 3.50
C ASP A 125 9.94 -33.29 4.17
N ILE A 126 9.03 -34.19 4.60
CA ILE A 126 9.35 -35.41 5.36
C ILE A 126 10.37 -36.29 4.62
N TYR A 127 10.29 -36.33 3.29
CA TYR A 127 11.16 -37.18 2.47
C TYR A 127 12.55 -36.60 2.23
N VAL A 128 12.81 -35.34 2.61
CA VAL A 128 14.09 -34.66 2.33
C VAL A 128 14.86 -34.35 3.61
N THR A 129 14.38 -33.41 4.43
CA THR A 129 15.05 -33.05 5.70
C THR A 129 14.23 -33.30 6.95
N ASN A 130 12.89 -33.48 6.82
CA ASN A 130 11.97 -33.70 7.94
C ASN A 130 12.22 -32.74 9.12
N SER A 131 12.33 -31.43 8.85
CA SER A 131 12.79 -30.47 9.83
C SER A 131 11.90 -29.23 9.92
N LEU A 132 11.31 -29.04 11.09
CA LEU A 132 10.57 -27.84 11.47
C LEU A 132 11.45 -26.57 11.40
N LEU A 133 12.76 -26.68 11.64
CA LEU A 133 13.69 -25.55 11.57
C LEU A 133 13.88 -25.08 10.12
N VAL A 134 14.02 -26.00 9.16
CA VAL A 134 14.13 -25.65 7.73
C VAL A 134 12.86 -24.96 7.25
N LEU A 135 11.70 -25.42 7.71
CA LEU A 135 10.42 -24.75 7.46
C LEU A 135 10.38 -23.33 8.04
N ALA A 136 10.87 -23.14 9.26
CA ALA A 136 10.96 -21.82 9.90
C ALA A 136 11.89 -20.86 9.15
N VAL A 137 13.09 -21.31 8.78
CA VAL A 137 14.06 -20.53 7.99
C VAL A 137 13.46 -20.17 6.63
N SER A 138 12.74 -21.11 5.99
CA SER A 138 12.01 -20.83 4.75
C SER A 138 10.98 -19.71 4.93
N ARG A 139 10.13 -19.76 5.98
CA ARG A 139 9.12 -18.72 6.22
C ARG A 139 9.73 -17.35 6.46
N PHE A 140 10.80 -17.28 7.25
CA PHE A 140 11.53 -16.02 7.44
C PHE A 140 12.11 -15.50 6.11
N THR A 141 12.74 -16.37 5.33
CA THR A 141 13.39 -15.98 4.05
C THR A 141 12.38 -15.50 3.02
N VAL A 142 11.26 -16.22 2.83
CA VAL A 142 10.18 -15.77 1.93
C VAL A 142 9.55 -14.47 2.44
N GLY A 143 9.35 -14.33 3.75
CA GLY A 143 8.89 -13.09 4.36
C GLY A 143 9.83 -11.92 4.08
N PHE A 144 11.14 -12.15 4.17
CA PHE A 144 12.18 -11.17 3.84
C PHE A 144 12.14 -10.76 2.36
N GLY A 145 11.95 -11.69 1.43
CA GLY A 145 11.76 -11.33 0.02
C GLY A 145 10.46 -10.56 -0.23
N ALA A 146 9.38 -10.88 0.50
CA ALA A 146 8.07 -10.22 0.38
C ALA A 146 8.02 -8.78 0.94
N GLY A 147 9.12 -8.27 1.51
CA GLY A 147 9.25 -6.85 1.89
C GLY A 147 9.18 -5.88 0.71
N ASN A 148 9.33 -6.38 -0.52
CA ASN A 148 9.27 -5.59 -1.76
C ASN A 148 7.92 -4.91 -2.01
N ARG A 149 6.91 -5.20 -1.21
CA ARG A 149 5.62 -4.51 -1.21
C ARG A 149 5.72 -2.98 -1.08
N SER A 150 6.63 -2.50 -0.23
CA SER A 150 6.90 -1.04 -0.12
C SER A 150 7.44 -0.47 -1.41
N VAL A 151 8.29 -1.23 -2.10
CA VAL A 151 8.91 -0.89 -3.38
C VAL A 151 7.86 -0.84 -4.49
N CYS A 152 6.91 -1.78 -4.54
CA CYS A 152 5.79 -1.75 -5.48
C CYS A 152 4.95 -0.48 -5.33
N ARG A 153 4.65 -0.07 -4.08
CA ARG A 153 3.90 1.17 -3.79
C ARG A 153 4.69 2.40 -4.22
N ALA A 154 5.97 2.46 -3.89
CA ALA A 154 6.85 3.57 -4.26
C ALA A 154 7.01 3.68 -5.79
N ASN A 155 7.18 2.57 -6.50
CA ASN A 155 7.32 2.56 -7.96
C ASN A 155 6.01 2.96 -8.66
N ALA A 156 4.87 2.42 -8.22
CA ALA A 156 3.57 2.82 -8.75
C ALA A 156 3.30 4.32 -8.54
N ALA A 157 3.70 4.87 -7.39
CA ALA A 157 3.57 6.29 -7.09
C ALA A 157 4.57 7.17 -7.84
N ALA A 158 5.78 6.67 -8.11
CA ALA A 158 6.79 7.32 -8.94
C ALA A 158 6.45 7.29 -10.43
N MET A 159 5.62 6.36 -10.90
CA MET A 159 5.18 6.29 -12.30
C MET A 159 3.85 7.01 -12.57
N THR A 160 3.20 7.55 -11.54
CA THR A 160 1.86 8.15 -11.63
C THR A 160 1.83 9.58 -11.07
N THR A 161 1.00 10.42 -11.69
CA THR A 161 0.75 11.78 -11.22
C THR A 161 -0.12 11.78 -9.96
N VAL A 162 -0.06 12.87 -9.17
CA VAL A 162 -0.84 13.05 -7.93
C VAL A 162 -2.33 12.73 -8.12
N ASN A 163 -2.91 13.14 -9.24
CA ASN A 163 -4.32 12.92 -9.57
C ASN A 163 -4.65 11.46 -9.90
N GLN A 164 -3.71 10.73 -10.50
CA GLN A 164 -3.89 9.34 -10.92
C GLN A 164 -3.48 8.32 -9.84
N ARG A 165 -2.69 8.72 -8.84
CA ARG A 165 -2.17 7.84 -7.78
C ARG A 165 -3.22 6.96 -7.12
N LEU A 166 -4.37 7.55 -6.72
CA LEU A 166 -5.43 6.79 -6.05
C LEU A 166 -5.92 5.63 -6.91
N ARG A 167 -6.11 5.83 -8.23
CA ARG A 167 -6.53 4.77 -9.16
C ARG A 167 -5.58 3.59 -9.13
N TYR A 168 -4.31 3.88 -9.36
CA TYR A 168 -3.28 2.89 -9.60
C TYR A 168 -2.84 2.17 -8.33
N LEU A 169 -2.81 2.88 -7.20
CA LEU A 169 -2.58 2.27 -5.90
C LEU A 169 -3.80 1.44 -5.45
N THR A 170 -5.02 1.81 -5.83
CA THR A 170 -6.22 0.97 -5.63
C THR A 170 -6.17 -0.31 -6.47
N ILE A 171 -5.70 -0.24 -7.72
CA ILE A 171 -5.46 -1.44 -8.56
C ILE A 171 -4.42 -2.33 -7.89
N LEU A 172 -3.31 -1.77 -7.42
CA LEU A 172 -2.27 -2.52 -6.70
C LEU A 172 -2.83 -3.20 -5.44
N ALA A 173 -3.63 -2.48 -4.64
CA ALA A 173 -4.30 -3.03 -3.46
C ALA A 173 -5.30 -4.14 -3.81
N THR A 174 -6.03 -3.98 -4.92
CA THR A 174 -6.93 -5.01 -5.47
C THR A 174 -6.15 -6.28 -5.81
N VAL A 175 -4.99 -6.14 -6.45
CA VAL A 175 -4.14 -7.28 -6.83
C VAL A 175 -3.59 -8.00 -5.59
N VAL A 176 -3.13 -7.27 -4.57
CA VAL A 176 -2.76 -7.87 -3.27
C VAL A 176 -3.91 -8.70 -2.73
N PHE A 177 -5.09 -8.10 -2.70
CA PHE A 177 -6.24 -8.74 -2.11
C PHE A 177 -6.68 -9.97 -2.90
N LEU A 178 -6.64 -9.89 -4.24
CA LEU A 178 -6.88 -11.01 -5.13
C LEU A 178 -5.87 -12.15 -4.93
N SER A 179 -4.59 -11.81 -4.72
CA SER A 179 -3.53 -12.77 -4.40
C SER A 179 -3.71 -13.46 -3.05
N TYR A 180 -4.47 -12.87 -2.13
CA TYR A 180 -4.85 -13.54 -0.88
C TYR A 180 -6.09 -14.42 -1.08
N ALA A 181 -7.11 -13.89 -1.79
CA ALA A 181 -8.41 -14.54 -1.95
C ALA A 181 -8.43 -15.70 -2.97
N LEU A 182 -7.84 -15.55 -4.16
CA LEU A 182 -7.92 -16.58 -5.23
C LEU A 182 -7.02 -17.79 -4.99
N THR A 183 -6.08 -17.65 -4.08
CA THR A 183 -4.89 -18.49 -4.01
C THR A 183 -5.10 -19.89 -3.41
N PRO A 184 -6.10 -20.15 -2.55
CA PRO A 184 -6.51 -21.53 -2.23
C PRO A 184 -7.04 -22.32 -3.44
N GLY A 185 -7.52 -21.64 -4.49
CA GLY A 185 -8.08 -22.27 -5.70
C GLY A 185 -7.05 -23.11 -6.47
N PRO A 186 -5.95 -22.52 -6.95
CA PRO A 186 -4.87 -23.25 -7.60
C PRO A 186 -4.23 -24.32 -6.71
N GLY A 187 -4.03 -24.01 -5.42
CA GLY A 187 -3.48 -24.97 -4.45
C GLY A 187 -4.35 -26.22 -4.28
N GLY A 188 -5.68 -26.05 -4.27
CA GLY A 188 -6.64 -27.16 -4.20
C GLY A 188 -6.72 -28.02 -5.47
N LEU A 189 -6.46 -27.45 -6.65
CA LEU A 189 -6.42 -28.18 -7.92
C LEU A 189 -5.17 -29.06 -8.02
N VAL A 190 -4.01 -28.53 -7.60
CA VAL A 190 -2.74 -29.27 -7.64
C VAL A 190 -2.58 -30.22 -6.43
N ALA A 191 -3.39 -30.06 -5.38
CA ALA A 191 -3.37 -30.93 -4.20
C ALA A 191 -3.72 -32.41 -4.44
N LYS A 192 -4.28 -32.76 -5.61
CA LYS A 192 -4.60 -34.16 -5.98
C LYS A 192 -3.50 -34.85 -6.77
N VAL A 193 -2.40 -34.14 -7.07
CA VAL A 193 -1.30 -34.64 -7.90
C VAL A 193 -0.17 -35.09 -6.98
N ASP A 194 -0.05 -36.41 -6.80
CA ASP A 194 1.09 -37.04 -6.11
C ASP A 194 2.11 -37.53 -7.16
N ILE A 195 3.11 -36.70 -7.48
CA ILE A 195 4.17 -37.04 -8.44
C ILE A 195 5.52 -36.76 -7.81
N VAL A 196 6.49 -37.66 -7.99
CA VAL A 196 7.88 -37.42 -7.58
C VAL A 196 8.66 -36.87 -8.76
N PHE A 197 9.21 -35.67 -8.63
CA PHE A 197 10.06 -35.07 -9.66
C PHE A 197 11.34 -34.54 -9.04
N CYS A 198 12.49 -34.92 -9.62
CA CYS A 198 13.81 -34.49 -9.16
C CYS A 198 14.09 -34.74 -7.66
N GLY A 199 13.59 -35.86 -7.11
CA GLY A 199 13.78 -36.22 -5.70
C GLY A 199 12.88 -35.45 -4.71
N ILE A 200 11.99 -34.57 -5.20
CA ILE A 200 11.00 -33.85 -4.39
C ILE A 200 9.64 -34.52 -4.60
N HIS A 201 8.99 -34.93 -3.52
CA HIS A 201 7.62 -35.41 -3.55
C HIS A 201 6.66 -34.24 -3.72
N PHE A 202 5.94 -34.19 -4.84
CA PHE A 202 4.80 -33.31 -4.97
C PHE A 202 3.63 -33.94 -4.24
N ASN A 203 3.21 -33.26 -3.18
CA ASN A 203 2.06 -33.59 -2.37
C ASN A 203 1.29 -32.27 -2.16
N LYS A 204 0.07 -32.35 -1.65
CA LYS A 204 -0.72 -31.25 -1.11
C LYS A 204 0.06 -30.25 -0.23
N PHE A 205 1.14 -30.65 0.44
CA PHE A 205 1.95 -29.76 1.30
C PHE A 205 3.04 -28.99 0.55
N THR A 206 3.66 -29.61 -0.45
CA THR A 206 4.80 -29.06 -1.21
C THR A 206 4.34 -28.32 -2.47
N SER A 207 3.16 -28.65 -3.01
CA SER A 207 2.63 -28.02 -4.22
C SER A 207 2.48 -26.48 -4.14
N PRO A 208 2.08 -25.86 -3.00
CA PRO A 208 2.14 -24.41 -2.84
C PRO A 208 3.53 -23.81 -3.09
N GLY A 209 4.57 -24.47 -2.57
CA GLY A 209 5.96 -24.02 -2.71
C GLY A 209 6.41 -24.02 -4.17
N MET A 210 6.00 -25.03 -4.95
CA MET A 210 6.35 -25.14 -6.36
C MET A 210 5.71 -24.04 -7.20
N ILE A 211 4.42 -23.76 -6.98
CA ILE A 211 3.73 -22.68 -7.68
C ILE A 211 4.44 -21.35 -7.40
N LEU A 212 4.86 -21.14 -6.15
CA LEU A 212 5.63 -19.95 -5.77
C LEU A 212 7.02 -19.90 -6.38
N VAL A 213 7.72 -21.03 -6.52
CA VAL A 213 8.98 -21.10 -7.27
C VAL A 213 8.76 -20.66 -8.72
N VAL A 214 7.72 -21.15 -9.38
CA VAL A 214 7.37 -20.76 -10.75
C VAL A 214 7.05 -19.27 -10.84
N PHE A 215 6.24 -18.71 -9.93
CA PHE A 215 5.93 -17.28 -9.90
C PHE A 215 7.17 -16.41 -9.71
N ASN A 216 8.10 -16.81 -8.83
CA ASN A 216 9.36 -16.07 -8.64
C ASN A 216 10.28 -16.15 -9.86
N LEU A 217 10.39 -17.32 -10.50
CA LEU A 217 11.16 -17.48 -11.75
C LEU A 217 10.57 -16.62 -12.87
N LEU A 218 9.24 -16.65 -13.05
CA LEU A 218 8.55 -15.80 -14.02
C LEU A 218 8.78 -14.32 -13.72
N THR A 219 8.76 -13.93 -12.45
CA THR A 219 9.02 -12.54 -12.05
C THR A 219 10.44 -12.11 -12.40
N ILE A 220 11.44 -12.96 -12.10
CA ILE A 220 12.84 -12.70 -12.45
C ILE A 220 13.02 -12.58 -13.97
N ILE A 221 12.49 -13.53 -14.74
CA ILE A 221 12.58 -13.51 -16.21
C ILE A 221 11.90 -12.25 -16.76
N ALA A 222 10.70 -11.93 -16.30
CA ALA A 222 9.95 -10.76 -16.78
C ALA A 222 10.65 -9.44 -16.42
N MET A 223 11.27 -9.35 -15.24
CA MET A 223 12.08 -8.18 -14.85
C MET A 223 13.38 -8.06 -15.64
N LEU A 224 13.94 -9.18 -16.12
CA LEU A 224 15.14 -9.16 -16.96
C LEU A 224 14.85 -8.77 -18.41
N THR A 225 13.73 -9.23 -18.97
CA THR A 225 13.43 -9.11 -20.41
C THR A 225 12.49 -7.95 -20.74
N ALA A 226 11.52 -7.63 -19.88
CA ALA A 226 10.42 -6.72 -20.22
C ALA A 226 10.40 -5.42 -19.42
N TYR A 227 11.10 -5.33 -18.28
CA TYR A 227 11.11 -4.10 -17.46
C TYR A 227 12.09 -3.06 -18.02
N ASP A 228 11.56 -1.88 -18.34
CA ASP A 228 12.33 -0.74 -18.86
C ASP A 228 12.43 0.37 -17.82
N SER A 229 13.66 0.66 -17.37
CA SER A 229 13.93 1.70 -16.36
C SER A 229 13.92 3.12 -16.92
N SER A 230 13.81 3.31 -18.24
CA SER A 230 13.80 4.63 -18.88
C SER A 230 12.40 5.27 -18.95
N VAL A 231 11.37 4.54 -18.55
CA VAL A 231 9.98 5.01 -18.55
C VAL A 231 9.72 5.86 -17.33
N ASP A 232 9.13 7.03 -17.55
CA ASP A 232 8.85 8.02 -16.50
C ASP A 232 7.35 8.41 -16.45
N ILE A 233 6.97 9.27 -15.51
CA ILE A 233 5.62 9.82 -15.32
C ILE A 233 5.04 10.41 -16.61
N HIS A 234 5.89 11.06 -17.42
CA HIS A 234 5.48 11.72 -18.66
C HIS A 234 4.98 10.73 -19.73
N ASP A 235 5.40 9.45 -19.67
CA ASP A 235 5.03 8.44 -20.65
C ASP A 235 3.66 7.81 -20.39
N GLY A 236 3.11 8.00 -19.19
CA GLY A 236 1.82 7.44 -18.78
C GLY A 236 0.61 8.04 -19.51
N PRO A 237 -0.62 7.58 -19.21
CA PRO A 237 -1.83 8.07 -19.86
C PRO A 237 -2.15 9.54 -19.54
N LEU A 238 -2.69 10.26 -20.52
CA LEU A 238 -3.10 11.66 -20.38
C LEU A 238 -4.20 11.85 -19.33
N GLU A 239 -4.16 12.98 -18.63
CA GLU A 239 -5.25 13.39 -17.73
C GLU A 239 -6.38 14.05 -18.51
N SER A 240 -7.62 13.86 -18.06
CA SER A 240 -8.78 14.55 -18.66
C SER A 240 -8.74 16.04 -18.34
N PRO A 241 -9.07 16.94 -19.30
CA PRO A 241 -8.96 18.39 -19.13
C PRO A 241 -9.82 18.97 -17.98
N ASN A 242 -10.90 18.29 -17.58
CA ASN A 242 -11.73 18.67 -16.43
C ASN A 242 -11.06 18.40 -15.07
N THR A 243 -9.91 17.73 -15.03
CA THR A 243 -9.17 17.41 -13.79
C THR A 243 -8.15 18.51 -13.45
N THR A 244 -7.70 19.27 -14.44
CA THR A 244 -6.73 20.38 -14.30
C THR A 244 -7.40 21.73 -13.99
N ALA A 245 -8.68 21.90 -14.30
CA ALA A 245 -9.39 23.16 -14.03
C ALA A 245 -9.75 23.37 -12.54
N THR A 246 -9.65 22.34 -11.70
CA THR A 246 -10.09 22.43 -10.30
C THR A 246 -8.99 22.73 -9.29
N THR A 247 -7.70 22.67 -9.62
CA THR A 247 -6.63 23.12 -8.72
C THR A 247 -5.28 23.13 -9.45
N ASN A 248 -4.37 24.04 -9.09
CA ASN A 248 -2.90 23.95 -9.27
C ASN A 248 -2.20 24.85 -10.30
N THR A 249 -2.41 26.16 -10.23
CA THR A 249 -1.31 27.12 -10.48
C THR A 249 -0.72 27.68 -9.18
N LEU A 250 -1.38 27.46 -8.03
CA LEU A 250 -0.99 27.97 -6.71
C LEU A 250 -0.50 26.87 -5.73
N SER A 251 -0.50 25.60 -6.14
CA SER A 251 0.00 24.49 -5.33
C SER A 251 1.53 24.40 -5.34
N ASP A 252 2.17 24.91 -6.38
CA ASP A 252 3.63 24.90 -6.51
C ASP A 252 4.30 25.94 -5.59
N LEU A 253 3.58 27.01 -5.25
CA LEU A 253 4.02 28.05 -4.32
C LEU A 253 3.78 27.70 -2.83
N THR A 254 3.12 26.57 -2.53
CA THR A 254 2.76 26.17 -1.15
C THR A 254 3.14 24.72 -0.85
N SER A 255 4.37 24.33 -1.22
CA SER A 255 4.92 23.03 -0.80
C SER A 255 4.89 22.90 0.73
N MET A 256 4.31 21.81 1.22
CA MET A 256 4.07 21.61 2.66
C MET A 256 5.40 21.62 3.43
N PRO A 257 5.49 22.32 4.58
CA PRO A 257 6.70 22.33 5.39
C PRO A 257 7.10 20.92 5.81
N GLU A 258 8.41 20.63 5.84
CA GLU A 258 8.94 19.31 6.20
C GLU A 258 8.40 18.77 7.51
N ARG A 259 8.28 19.63 8.52
CA ARG A 259 7.76 19.25 9.84
C ARG A 259 6.33 18.72 9.77
N ILE A 260 5.47 19.33 8.96
CA ILE A 260 4.07 18.93 8.83
C ILE A 260 3.96 17.62 8.08
N VAL A 261 4.76 17.43 7.03
CA VAL A 261 4.83 16.16 6.30
C VAL A 261 5.35 15.03 7.19
N ASN A 262 6.36 15.27 8.02
CA ASN A 262 6.88 14.27 8.96
C ASN A 262 5.86 13.89 10.04
N ILE A 263 5.13 14.87 10.58
CA ILE A 263 4.00 14.63 11.50
C ILE A 263 2.91 13.82 10.79
N GLY A 264 2.54 14.23 9.57
CA GLY A 264 1.58 13.51 8.75
C GLY A 264 2.01 12.07 8.48
N ALA A 265 3.29 11.85 8.23
CA ALA A 265 3.81 10.50 8.01
C ALA A 265 3.62 9.61 9.24
N LEU A 266 3.90 10.11 10.44
CA LEU A 266 3.61 9.38 11.68
C LEU A 266 2.11 9.10 11.84
N VAL A 267 1.26 10.08 11.52
CA VAL A 267 -0.21 9.94 11.59
C VAL A 267 -0.76 8.95 10.57
N PHE A 268 -0.13 8.77 9.40
CA PHE A 268 -0.52 7.78 8.40
C PHE A 268 0.09 6.39 8.64
N ILE A 269 1.19 6.30 9.40
CA ILE A 269 1.82 5.04 9.79
C ILE A 269 1.13 4.41 11.00
N PHE A 270 0.72 5.22 11.99
CA PHE A 270 0.04 4.75 13.21
C PHE A 270 -1.16 3.82 12.94
N PRO A 271 -2.04 4.11 11.96
CA PRO A 271 -3.23 3.31 11.73
C PRO A 271 -2.94 1.92 11.15
N GLU A 272 -1.78 1.71 10.52
CA GLU A 272 -1.33 0.39 10.06
C GLU A 272 -1.01 -0.57 11.22
N LEU A 273 -0.93 -0.06 12.46
CA LEU A 273 -0.76 -0.90 13.66
C LEU A 273 -2.04 -1.65 14.06
N HIS A 274 -3.18 -1.37 13.43
CA HIS A 274 -4.42 -2.11 13.68
C HIS A 274 -4.23 -3.63 13.45
N CYS A 275 -4.83 -4.44 14.33
CA CYS A 275 -4.68 -5.88 14.35
C CYS A 275 -5.84 -6.56 13.61
N SER A 276 -5.60 -7.04 12.38
CA SER A 276 -6.62 -7.80 11.64
C SER A 276 -6.58 -9.29 12.01
N TRP A 277 -7.59 -9.78 12.74
CA TRP A 277 -7.71 -11.17 13.20
C TRP A 277 -8.32 -12.11 12.14
N HIS A 278 -7.54 -13.09 11.66
CA HIS A 278 -7.91 -13.87 10.47
C HIS A 278 -8.54 -15.26 10.75
N SER A 279 -8.72 -15.67 12.02
CA SER A 279 -9.11 -17.05 12.34
C SER A 279 -10.38 -17.15 13.18
N VAL A 280 -11.49 -17.56 12.57
CA VAL A 280 -12.71 -17.90 13.32
C VAL A 280 -12.44 -19.19 14.11
N GLY A 281 -12.58 -19.11 15.43
CA GLY A 281 -12.37 -20.25 16.33
C GLY A 281 -13.31 -21.40 15.99
N SER A 282 -12.75 -22.51 15.57
CA SER A 282 -13.40 -23.82 15.57
C SER A 282 -12.32 -24.87 15.76
N ASP A 283 -12.70 -25.97 16.40
CA ASP A 283 -11.78 -27.06 16.77
C ASP A 283 -10.89 -27.45 15.57
N PRO A 284 -9.57 -27.24 15.64
CA PRO A 284 -8.63 -27.48 14.53
C PRO A 284 -8.58 -28.94 14.05
N ASN A 285 -9.25 -29.83 14.77
CA ASN A 285 -9.29 -31.26 14.50
C ASN A 285 -10.34 -31.64 13.44
N SER A 286 -11.30 -30.75 13.13
CA SER A 286 -12.31 -30.99 12.10
C SER A 286 -11.89 -30.36 10.78
N VAL A 287 -11.56 -31.20 9.79
CA VAL A 287 -11.27 -30.76 8.41
C VAL A 287 -12.45 -29.97 7.82
N ALA A 288 -13.68 -30.34 8.17
CA ALA A 288 -14.88 -29.62 7.73
C ALA A 288 -14.94 -28.20 8.29
N ALA A 289 -14.62 -28.01 9.56
CA ALA A 289 -14.61 -26.68 10.19
C ALA A 289 -13.59 -25.73 9.54
N VAL A 290 -12.40 -26.25 9.21
CA VAL A 290 -11.35 -25.50 8.50
C VAL A 290 -11.82 -25.09 7.10
N VAL A 291 -12.49 -26.00 6.38
CA VAL A 291 -13.04 -25.71 5.04
C VAL A 291 -14.15 -24.66 5.11
N HIS A 292 -15.06 -24.73 6.08
CA HIS A 292 -16.09 -23.72 6.27
C HIS A 292 -15.52 -22.35 6.63
N ALA A 293 -14.52 -22.29 7.52
CA ALA A 293 -13.83 -21.04 7.84
C ALA A 293 -13.10 -20.44 6.62
N SER A 294 -12.43 -21.29 5.83
CA SER A 294 -11.76 -20.86 4.59
C SER A 294 -12.75 -20.33 3.56
N ASN A 295 -13.91 -20.99 3.38
CA ASN A 295 -14.95 -20.53 2.46
C ASN A 295 -15.59 -19.22 2.94
N PHE A 296 -15.83 -19.08 4.25
CA PHE A 296 -16.32 -17.84 4.85
C PHE A 296 -15.37 -16.68 4.56
N GLN A 297 -14.07 -16.88 4.78
CA GLN A 297 -13.04 -15.89 4.48
C GLN A 297 -12.95 -15.58 2.97
N PHE A 298 -13.11 -16.57 2.11
CA PHE A 298 -13.15 -16.38 0.66
C PHE A 298 -14.32 -15.49 0.22
N TYR A 299 -15.53 -15.71 0.76
CA TYR A 299 -16.70 -14.90 0.42
C TYR A 299 -16.62 -13.47 0.94
N LEU A 300 -16.18 -13.27 2.20
CA LEU A 300 -15.87 -11.94 2.73
C LEU A 300 -14.79 -11.24 1.91
N GLY A 301 -13.82 -12.04 1.45
CA GLY A 301 -12.84 -11.67 0.44
C GLY A 301 -13.53 -11.06 -0.78
N LEU A 302 -14.26 -11.87 -1.53
CA LEU A 302 -14.92 -11.45 -2.77
C LEU A 302 -15.76 -10.18 -2.61
N LEU A 303 -16.46 -10.02 -1.48
CA LEU A 303 -17.24 -8.83 -1.18
C LEU A 303 -16.36 -7.57 -1.04
N GLY A 304 -15.13 -7.69 -0.54
CA GLY A 304 -14.17 -6.58 -0.48
C GLY A 304 -13.73 -6.04 -1.85
N LEU A 305 -13.82 -6.85 -2.91
CA LEU A 305 -13.58 -6.36 -4.29
C LEU A 305 -14.63 -5.33 -4.72
N VAL A 306 -15.88 -5.46 -4.23
CA VAL A 306 -16.95 -4.48 -4.47
C VAL A 306 -16.57 -3.12 -3.87
N THR A 307 -15.90 -3.12 -2.72
CA THR A 307 -15.42 -1.90 -2.08
C THR A 307 -14.31 -1.24 -2.88
N TYR A 308 -13.34 -1.97 -3.44
CA TYR A 308 -12.35 -1.39 -4.35
C TYR A 308 -12.98 -0.77 -5.60
N PHE A 309 -13.98 -1.43 -6.18
CA PHE A 309 -14.76 -0.86 -7.29
C PHE A 309 -15.50 0.43 -6.88
N SER A 310 -16.07 0.45 -5.67
CA SER A 310 -16.75 1.62 -5.13
C SER A 310 -15.79 2.81 -4.94
N ILE A 311 -14.56 2.56 -4.48
CA ILE A 311 -13.52 3.60 -4.38
C ILE A 311 -13.27 4.22 -5.75
N GLU A 312 -13.11 3.41 -6.80
CA GLU A 312 -12.86 3.90 -8.16
C GLU A 312 -14.04 4.71 -8.73
N CYS A 313 -15.28 4.27 -8.50
CA CYS A 313 -16.49 4.96 -8.95
C CYS A 313 -16.66 6.33 -8.29
N PHE A 314 -16.41 6.43 -6.99
CA PHE A 314 -16.66 7.64 -6.20
C PHE A 314 -15.40 8.48 -5.94
N ARG A 315 -14.24 8.13 -6.51
CA ARG A 315 -12.97 8.85 -6.30
C ARG A 315 -13.00 10.33 -6.65
N LYS A 316 -13.89 10.76 -7.56
CA LYS A 316 -14.02 12.16 -7.99
C LYS A 316 -14.88 12.99 -7.04
N ASN A 317 -15.73 12.33 -6.26
CA ASN A 317 -16.76 12.98 -5.44
C ASN A 317 -16.35 13.08 -3.97
N ILE A 318 -15.40 12.26 -3.51
CA ILE A 318 -14.98 12.17 -2.11
C ILE A 318 -13.46 12.38 -2.05
N THR A 319 -13.01 13.24 -1.13
CA THR A 319 -11.58 13.48 -0.90
C THR A 319 -10.92 12.28 -0.23
N ASP A 320 -9.63 12.09 -0.48
CA ASP A 320 -8.85 10.99 0.13
C ASP A 320 -8.98 10.95 1.66
N VAL A 321 -8.93 12.11 2.32
CA VAL A 321 -9.06 12.21 3.79
C VAL A 321 -10.40 11.67 4.28
N ASN A 322 -11.49 12.06 3.62
CA ASN A 322 -12.84 11.61 3.99
C ASN A 322 -12.99 10.10 3.76
N TRP A 323 -12.39 9.56 2.70
CA TRP A 323 -12.32 8.13 2.48
C TRP A 323 -11.56 7.40 3.59
N VAL A 324 -10.39 7.89 4.00
CA VAL A 324 -9.62 7.26 5.10
C VAL A 324 -10.43 7.29 6.40
N GLN A 325 -11.05 8.43 6.73
CA GLN A 325 -11.92 8.54 7.91
C GLN A 325 -13.10 7.55 7.85
N LEU A 326 -13.77 7.46 6.71
CA LEU A 326 -14.87 6.51 6.49
C LEU A 326 -14.41 5.06 6.73
N GLY A 327 -13.23 4.69 6.22
CA GLY A 327 -12.63 3.37 6.44
C GLY A 327 -12.42 3.06 7.93
N PHE A 328 -11.83 3.99 8.69
CA PHE A 328 -11.63 3.78 10.13
C PHE A 328 -12.94 3.79 10.94
N VAL A 329 -13.96 4.54 10.53
CA VAL A 329 -15.30 4.50 11.15
C VAL A 329 -15.95 3.13 10.92
N PHE A 330 -15.82 2.54 9.72
CA PHE A 330 -16.29 1.18 9.46
C PHE A 330 -15.52 0.13 10.28
N LEU A 331 -14.19 0.26 10.39
CA LEU A 331 -13.38 -0.60 11.26
C LEU A 331 -13.81 -0.48 12.74
N LEU A 332 -14.00 0.74 13.23
CA LEU A 332 -14.40 1.01 14.60
C LEU A 332 -15.78 0.41 14.89
N SER A 333 -16.77 0.67 14.02
CA SER A 333 -18.13 0.16 14.20
C SER A 333 -18.18 -1.37 14.18
N GLY A 334 -17.43 -2.01 13.28
CA GLY A 334 -17.31 -3.47 13.24
C GLY A 334 -16.65 -4.05 14.49
N ASN A 335 -15.55 -3.47 14.97
CA ASN A 335 -14.89 -3.95 16.20
C ASN A 335 -15.73 -3.70 17.47
N VAL A 336 -16.43 -2.57 17.56
CA VAL A 336 -17.40 -2.31 18.64
C VAL A 336 -18.50 -3.37 18.64
N LEU A 337 -19.00 -3.73 17.45
CA LEU A 337 -20.00 -4.79 17.32
C LEU A 337 -19.49 -6.16 17.78
N LEU A 338 -18.19 -6.43 17.66
CA LEU A 338 -17.54 -7.65 18.17
C LEU A 338 -17.33 -7.64 19.69
N VAL A 339 -17.11 -6.47 20.32
CA VAL A 339 -16.84 -6.36 21.78
C VAL A 339 -18.09 -6.20 22.62
N VAL A 340 -19.03 -5.35 22.19
CA VAL A 340 -20.16 -4.88 23.01
C VAL A 340 -21.23 -5.96 23.24
N MET A 341 -21.07 -7.17 22.71
CA MET A 341 -22.16 -8.15 22.67
C MET A 341 -22.05 -9.23 23.76
N PRO A 342 -22.96 -9.25 24.76
CA PRO A 342 -23.12 -10.39 25.66
C PRO A 342 -23.63 -11.61 24.89
N ALA A 343 -23.25 -12.81 25.30
CA ALA A 343 -23.71 -14.06 24.70
C ALA A 343 -25.26 -14.20 24.75
N PRO A 344 -25.91 -14.82 23.74
CA PRO A 344 -25.34 -15.50 22.57
C PRO A 344 -25.25 -14.63 21.31
N VAL A 345 -24.11 -14.71 20.61
CA VAL A 345 -23.84 -14.02 19.34
C VAL A 345 -24.69 -14.63 18.23
N THR A 346 -25.66 -13.89 17.69
CA THR A 346 -26.40 -14.34 16.50
C THR A 346 -25.47 -14.38 15.29
N PHE A 347 -25.49 -15.46 14.50
CA PHE A 347 -24.66 -15.63 13.28
C PHE A 347 -24.73 -14.42 12.32
N VAL A 348 -25.91 -13.79 12.20
CA VAL A 348 -26.13 -12.57 11.41
C VAL A 348 -25.27 -11.39 11.89
N ARG A 349 -25.11 -11.22 13.21
CA ARG A 349 -24.31 -10.13 13.79
C ARG A 349 -22.81 -10.35 13.56
N LEU A 350 -22.35 -11.60 13.64
CA LEU A 350 -20.97 -11.94 13.31
C LEU A 350 -20.66 -11.62 11.84
N ILE A 351 -21.55 -12.03 10.92
CA ILE A 351 -21.39 -11.70 9.49
C ILE A 351 -21.35 -10.19 9.27
N LEU A 352 -22.26 -9.43 9.89
CA LEU A 352 -22.31 -7.98 9.74
C LEU A 352 -21.02 -7.31 10.26
N ALA A 353 -20.53 -7.73 11.43
CA ALA A 353 -19.31 -7.20 12.00
C ALA A 353 -18.09 -7.48 11.11
N GLU A 354 -17.95 -8.74 10.67
CA GLU A 354 -16.86 -9.16 9.79
C GLU A 354 -16.92 -8.46 8.42
N LEU A 355 -18.12 -8.24 7.87
CA LEU A 355 -18.31 -7.48 6.63
C LEU A 355 -17.83 -6.03 6.77
N LEU A 356 -18.20 -5.35 7.87
CA LEU A 356 -17.78 -3.97 8.12
C LEU A 356 -16.26 -3.87 8.28
N VAL A 357 -15.64 -4.82 8.98
CA VAL A 357 -14.19 -4.83 9.20
C VAL A 357 -13.42 -5.24 7.93
N TRP A 358 -13.72 -6.40 7.36
CA TRP A 358 -12.90 -7.05 6.34
C TRP A 358 -13.25 -6.69 4.92
N SER A 359 -14.54 -6.53 4.62
CA SER A 359 -14.99 -6.25 3.27
C SER A 359 -15.04 -4.74 3.01
N ILE A 360 -15.31 -3.90 4.02
CA ILE A 360 -15.42 -2.45 3.82
C ILE A 360 -14.23 -1.69 4.41
N GLY A 361 -14.03 -1.79 5.72
CA GLY A 361 -13.03 -0.99 6.44
C GLY A 361 -11.59 -1.26 5.98
N CYS A 362 -11.18 -2.52 5.92
CA CYS A 362 -9.82 -2.91 5.51
C CYS A 362 -9.48 -2.51 4.06
N PRO A 363 -10.32 -2.77 3.04
CA PRO A 363 -10.02 -2.33 1.67
C PRO A 363 -9.89 -0.82 1.52
N ILE A 364 -10.78 -0.05 2.17
CA ILE A 364 -10.70 1.42 2.14
C ILE A 364 -9.41 1.90 2.78
N THR A 365 -9.13 1.45 4.01
CA THR A 365 -7.93 1.89 4.72
C THR A 365 -6.66 1.49 3.98
N THR A 366 -6.53 0.25 3.52
CA THR A 366 -5.32 -0.21 2.84
C THR A 366 -5.04 0.46 1.49
N ALA A 367 -6.05 0.77 0.68
CA ALA A 367 -5.84 1.48 -0.59
C ALA A 367 -5.68 2.99 -0.39
N VAL A 368 -6.58 3.60 0.37
CA VAL A 368 -6.68 5.06 0.45
C VAL A 368 -5.60 5.64 1.37
N VAL A 369 -5.20 4.96 2.46
CA VAL A 369 -4.07 5.39 3.30
C VAL A 369 -2.79 5.45 2.48
N VAL A 370 -2.50 4.41 1.69
CA VAL A 370 -1.31 4.38 0.83
C VAL A 370 -1.35 5.49 -0.23
N ALA A 371 -2.51 5.72 -0.84
CA ALA A 371 -2.68 6.80 -1.81
C ALA A 371 -2.53 8.20 -1.18
N ALA A 372 -3.22 8.46 -0.06
CA ALA A 372 -3.13 9.72 0.66
C ALA A 372 -1.70 9.99 1.17
N PHE A 373 -1.05 8.96 1.69
CA PHE A 373 0.34 9.03 2.13
C PHE A 373 1.28 9.31 0.96
N SER A 374 1.11 8.65 -0.18
CA SER A 374 1.90 8.94 -1.39
C SER A 374 1.71 10.36 -1.93
N LYS A 375 0.50 10.93 -1.83
CA LYS A 375 0.25 12.34 -2.17
C LYS A 375 0.88 13.30 -1.15
N LEU A 376 0.90 12.94 0.13
CA LEU A 376 1.58 13.72 1.17
C LEU A 376 3.10 13.79 0.94
N LEU A 377 3.70 12.72 0.41
CA LEU A 377 5.13 12.63 0.13
C LEU A 377 5.56 13.21 -1.21
N ASP A 378 4.67 13.89 -1.94
CA ASP A 378 4.98 14.35 -3.29
C ASP A 378 6.29 15.18 -3.35
N GLY A 379 7.16 14.85 -4.30
CA GLY A 379 8.50 15.46 -4.42
C GLY A 379 9.57 14.96 -3.44
N ARG A 380 9.29 13.94 -2.60
CA ARG A 380 10.24 13.38 -1.61
C ARG A 380 10.58 11.91 -1.89
N PRO A 381 11.69 11.37 -1.34
CA PRO A 381 11.99 9.94 -1.41
C PRO A 381 10.83 9.10 -0.87
N GLN A 382 10.20 8.34 -1.74
CA GLN A 382 8.99 7.57 -1.42
C GLN A 382 9.32 6.17 -0.90
N GLY A 383 10.46 5.59 -1.28
CA GLY A 383 10.84 4.22 -0.96
C GLY A 383 10.92 3.98 0.54
N THR A 384 11.77 4.73 1.23
CA THR A 384 12.03 4.57 2.66
C THR A 384 10.77 4.76 3.49
N LEU A 385 9.97 5.80 3.17
CA LEU A 385 8.75 6.13 3.90
C LEU A 385 7.62 5.11 3.63
N MET A 386 7.48 4.62 2.40
CA MET A 386 6.62 3.47 2.10
C MET A 386 7.10 2.20 2.81
N GLY A 387 8.41 2.06 3.01
CA GLY A 387 9.06 1.01 3.79
C GLY A 387 8.64 1.03 5.26
N PHE A 388 8.63 2.21 5.89
CA PHE A 388 8.13 2.37 7.26
C PHE A 388 6.64 2.07 7.37
N LEU A 389 5.84 2.55 6.41
CA LEU A 389 4.41 2.23 6.34
C LEU A 389 4.17 0.71 6.28
N GLY A 390 4.89 -0.01 5.41
CA GLY A 390 4.80 -1.46 5.30
C GLY A 390 5.29 -2.21 6.54
N SER A 391 6.26 -1.64 7.26
CA SER A 391 6.81 -2.22 8.49
C SER A 391 5.82 -2.14 9.64
N ALA A 392 5.14 -0.99 9.82
CA ALA A 392 4.09 -0.84 10.82
C ALA A 392 2.97 -1.88 10.65
N GLY A 393 2.51 -2.09 9.41
CA GLY A 393 1.52 -3.13 9.09
C GLY A 393 1.99 -4.58 9.34
N SER A 394 3.29 -4.81 9.57
CA SER A 394 3.83 -6.12 9.94
C SER A 394 3.89 -6.34 11.45
N VAL A 395 4.01 -5.28 12.26
CA VAL A 395 4.05 -5.37 13.74
C VAL A 395 2.79 -6.08 14.27
N SER A 396 1.62 -5.65 13.81
CA SER A 396 0.34 -6.27 14.22
C SER A 396 0.28 -7.76 13.87
N ARG A 397 0.83 -8.15 12.72
CA ARG A 397 0.85 -9.53 12.23
C ARG A 397 1.88 -10.43 12.92
N ILE A 398 2.87 -9.85 13.61
CA ILE A 398 3.84 -10.58 14.43
C ILE A 398 3.21 -10.93 15.78
N ILE A 399 2.54 -9.96 16.41
CA ILE A 399 1.99 -10.06 17.77
C ILE A 399 0.73 -10.94 17.76
N LEU A 400 -0.15 -10.74 16.79
CA LEU A 400 -1.50 -11.30 16.82
C LEU A 400 -1.59 -12.84 16.83
N PRO A 401 -0.76 -13.60 16.07
CA PRO A 401 -0.76 -15.06 16.16
C PRO A 401 -0.30 -15.62 17.51
N LEU A 402 0.37 -14.80 18.34
CA LEU A 402 0.92 -15.20 19.64
C LEU A 402 -0.06 -14.91 20.79
N LEU A 403 -0.97 -13.94 20.62
CA LEU A 403 -1.94 -13.53 21.64
C LEU A 403 -2.96 -14.61 22.10
N PRO A 404 -3.45 -15.51 21.25
CA PRO A 404 -4.41 -16.56 21.65
C PRO A 404 -3.84 -17.56 22.64
N ALA A 405 -2.52 -17.75 22.65
CA ALA A 405 -1.84 -18.55 23.65
C ALA A 405 -1.75 -17.83 25.01
N ALA A 406 -1.85 -16.49 25.00
CA ALA A 406 -1.74 -15.65 26.19
C ALA A 406 -3.10 -15.29 26.82
N PHE A 407 -4.19 -15.26 26.03
CA PHE A 407 -5.52 -14.86 26.51
C PHE A 407 -6.59 -15.92 26.26
N PRO A 408 -7.44 -16.21 27.26
CA PRO A 408 -8.53 -17.20 27.12
C PRO A 408 -9.70 -16.69 26.25
N THR A 409 -9.77 -15.38 25.97
CA THR A 409 -10.83 -14.75 25.15
C THR A 409 -10.24 -13.76 24.16
N LEU A 410 -10.94 -13.50 23.05
CA LEU A 410 -10.53 -12.53 22.01
C LEU A 410 -10.93 -11.08 22.34
N THR A 411 -11.68 -10.85 23.41
CA THR A 411 -12.10 -9.52 23.88
C THR A 411 -10.94 -8.50 24.01
N PRO A 412 -9.78 -8.82 24.63
CA PRO A 412 -8.67 -7.86 24.72
C PRO A 412 -8.12 -7.44 23.35
N VAL A 413 -8.10 -8.34 22.37
CA VAL A 413 -7.63 -8.05 21.00
C VAL A 413 -8.53 -7.01 20.35
N PHE A 414 -9.85 -7.22 20.43
CA PHE A 414 -10.81 -6.28 19.86
C PHE A 414 -10.84 -4.93 20.60
N LEU A 415 -10.64 -4.91 21.92
CA LEU A 415 -10.48 -3.66 22.68
C LEU A 415 -9.27 -2.86 22.22
N ILE A 416 -8.11 -3.51 22.04
CA ILE A 416 -6.92 -2.87 21.47
C ILE A 416 -7.26 -2.27 20.09
N ASN A 417 -7.92 -3.02 19.21
CA ASN A 417 -8.34 -2.51 17.91
C ASN A 417 -9.27 -1.31 17.98
N ILE A 418 -10.26 -1.31 18.89
CA ILE A 418 -11.16 -0.16 19.10
C ILE A 418 -10.35 1.06 19.48
N THR A 419 -9.42 0.93 20.45
CA THR A 419 -8.60 2.06 20.89
C THR A 419 -7.71 2.60 19.76
N LEU A 420 -7.05 1.72 18.99
CA LEU A 420 -6.22 2.11 17.85
C LEU A 420 -7.03 2.78 16.74
N CYS A 421 -8.22 2.26 16.41
CA CYS A 421 -9.09 2.85 15.40
C CYS A 421 -9.61 4.22 15.85
N ALA A 422 -10.07 4.35 17.11
CA ALA A 422 -10.55 5.62 17.65
C ALA A 422 -9.44 6.68 17.67
N LEU A 423 -8.24 6.32 18.11
CA LEU A 423 -7.07 7.19 18.06
C LEU A 423 -6.70 7.58 16.62
N SER A 424 -6.78 6.64 15.67
CA SER A 424 -6.50 6.92 14.25
C SER A 424 -7.47 7.94 13.67
N VAL A 425 -8.78 7.81 13.94
CA VAL A 425 -9.78 8.79 13.52
C VAL A 425 -9.49 10.16 14.13
N ALA A 426 -9.21 10.21 15.45
CA ALA A 426 -8.92 11.47 16.14
C ALA A 426 -7.65 12.15 15.60
N LEU A 427 -6.57 11.40 15.40
CA LEU A 427 -5.30 11.90 14.85
C LEU A 427 -5.46 12.40 13.42
N LEU A 428 -6.18 11.67 12.56
CA LEU A 428 -6.43 12.09 11.17
C LEU A 428 -7.30 13.35 11.11
N TYR A 429 -8.33 13.44 11.95
CA TYR A 429 -9.17 14.63 12.06
C TYR A 429 -8.35 15.85 12.52
N TRP A 430 -7.55 15.67 13.58
CA TRP A 430 -6.65 16.70 14.09
C TRP A 430 -5.63 17.15 13.02
N TYR A 431 -4.96 16.20 12.38
CA TYR A 431 -3.98 16.48 11.32
C TYR A 431 -4.61 17.23 10.14
N SER A 432 -5.83 16.87 9.75
CA SER A 432 -6.57 17.57 8.69
C SER A 432 -6.82 19.04 9.06
N GLY A 433 -7.16 19.30 10.33
CA GLY A 433 -7.29 20.66 10.86
C GLY A 433 -5.97 21.44 10.85
N VAL A 434 -4.85 20.79 11.18
CA VAL A 434 -3.51 21.40 11.13
C VAL A 434 -3.11 21.75 9.69
N VAL A 435 -3.33 20.83 8.73
CA VAL A 435 -3.05 21.06 7.32
C VAL A 435 -3.89 22.21 6.78
N TYR A 436 -5.19 22.25 7.09
CA TYR A 436 -6.08 23.34 6.67
C TYR A 436 -5.60 24.71 7.17
N LYS A 437 -5.29 24.81 8.48
CA LYS A 437 -4.77 26.05 9.07
C LYS A 437 -3.47 26.49 8.41
N THR A 438 -2.55 25.57 8.19
CA THR A 438 -1.25 25.86 7.56
C THR A 438 -1.42 26.35 6.12
N LYS A 439 -2.28 25.70 5.33
CA LYS A 439 -2.58 26.16 3.96
C LYS A 439 -3.12 27.59 3.96
N MET A 440 -4.04 27.89 4.87
CA MET A 440 -4.60 29.24 4.98
C MET A 440 -3.54 30.28 5.34
N THR A 441 -2.62 29.97 6.24
CA THR A 441 -1.49 30.86 6.57
C THR A 441 -0.57 31.07 5.37
N MET A 442 -0.19 30.00 4.67
CA MET A 442 0.66 30.11 3.48
C MET A 442 0.02 30.92 2.36
N LEU A 443 -1.29 30.74 2.13
CA LEU A 443 -2.03 31.53 1.14
C LEU A 443 -2.07 33.01 1.52
N ALA A 444 -2.24 33.32 2.81
CA ALA A 444 -2.19 34.70 3.29
C ALA A 444 -0.78 35.31 3.14
N ASP A 445 0.28 34.55 3.39
CA ASP A 445 1.66 35.01 3.20
C ASP A 445 1.96 35.29 1.72
N VAL A 446 1.53 34.40 0.80
CA VAL A 446 1.69 34.58 -0.65
C VAL A 446 0.90 35.80 -1.14
N GLU A 447 -0.35 35.98 -0.68
CA GLU A 447 -1.16 37.16 -1.01
C GLU A 447 -0.49 38.45 -0.50
N ASN A 448 0.08 38.43 0.71
CA ASN A 448 0.81 39.57 1.26
C ASN A 448 2.08 39.88 0.43
N GLU A 449 2.85 38.87 0.01
CA GLU A 449 4.03 39.08 -0.84
C GLU A 449 3.65 39.59 -2.23
N LEU A 450 2.56 39.09 -2.82
CA LEU A 450 2.02 39.60 -4.09
C LEU A 450 1.61 41.06 -3.97
N GLN A 451 0.90 41.45 -2.90
CA GLN A 451 0.52 42.85 -2.65
C GLN A 451 1.73 43.78 -2.44
N ILE A 452 2.82 43.27 -1.85
CA ILE A 452 4.07 44.04 -1.70
C ILE A 452 4.80 44.21 -3.04
N THR A 453 4.71 43.22 -3.94
CA THR A 453 5.44 43.20 -5.21
C THR A 453 4.67 43.83 -6.39
N SER A 454 3.34 43.90 -6.32
CA SER A 454 2.51 44.63 -7.29
C SER A 454 2.15 46.04 -6.76
N PRO A 455 2.64 47.15 -7.35
CA PRO A 455 2.23 48.47 -6.94
C PRO A 455 0.72 48.69 -7.23
N PRO A 456 0.02 49.52 -6.44
CA PRO A 456 -1.45 49.65 -6.45
C PRO A 456 -2.08 50.16 -7.77
N ASN A 457 -1.28 50.40 -8.82
CA ASN A 457 -1.74 51.00 -10.08
C ASN A 457 -1.21 50.28 -11.34
N ASP A 458 -0.80 49.01 -11.23
CA ASP A 458 -0.42 48.24 -12.43
C ASP A 458 -1.68 47.81 -13.20
N LEU A 459 -1.92 48.47 -14.34
CA LEU A 459 -3.01 48.22 -15.29
C LEU A 459 -3.04 46.78 -15.85
N ARG A 460 -2.00 45.97 -15.58
CA ARG A 460 -1.92 44.56 -15.97
C ARG A 460 -2.23 43.58 -14.85
N SER A 461 -2.47 44.05 -13.62
CA SER A 461 -2.88 43.15 -12.53
C SER A 461 -4.35 42.73 -12.71
N PRO A 462 -4.67 41.43 -12.56
CA PRO A 462 -6.04 40.94 -12.74
C PRO A 462 -7.03 41.41 -11.65
N LEU A 463 -6.54 42.10 -10.61
CA LEU A 463 -7.34 42.64 -9.50
C LEU A 463 -7.44 44.19 -9.53
N GLY A 464 -6.72 44.86 -10.44
CA GLY A 464 -6.57 46.32 -10.49
C GLY A 464 -7.58 47.06 -11.35
N SER A 465 -8.74 46.50 -11.69
CA SER A 465 -9.80 47.23 -12.38
C SER A 465 -10.76 47.87 -11.39
N HIS A 466 -10.30 48.85 -10.62
CA HIS A 466 -11.25 49.82 -10.06
C HIS A 466 -11.79 50.67 -11.21
N GLY A 467 -13.12 50.78 -11.26
CA GLY A 467 -13.87 51.43 -12.33
C GLY A 467 -13.26 52.78 -12.70
N VAL A 468 -12.95 52.94 -13.98
CA VAL A 468 -12.70 54.25 -14.56
C VAL A 468 -14.03 54.99 -14.48
N ASP A 469 -14.16 55.88 -13.51
CA ASP A 469 -15.22 56.89 -13.50
C ASP A 469 -15.08 57.68 -14.82
N TYR A 470 -16.06 57.51 -15.71
CA TYR A 470 -16.19 58.39 -16.86
C TYR A 470 -16.75 59.72 -16.35
N ASP A 471 -15.92 60.75 -16.34
CA ASP A 471 -16.37 62.13 -16.17
C ASP A 471 -17.30 62.47 -17.35
N ASP A 472 -18.60 62.62 -17.07
CA ASP A 472 -19.58 63.18 -17.98
C ASP A 472 -19.20 64.61 -18.36
N LYS A 473 -18.92 64.83 -19.65
CA LYS A 473 -18.91 66.15 -20.29
C LYS A 473 -19.67 66.13 -21.61
#